data_AF-A0A3A6NR49-F1
#
_entry.id   AF-A0A3A6NR49-F1
#
_cell.length_a   1.000
_cell.length_b   1.000
_cell.length_c   1.000
_cell.angle_alpha   90.00
_cell.angle_beta   90.00
_cell.angle_gamma   90.00
#
_symmetry.space_group_name_H-M   'P 1'
#
loop_
_entity.id
_entity.type
_entity.pdbx_description
1 polymer ?
#
loop_
_entity_poly.entity_id
_entity_poly.type
_entity_poly.pdbx_seq_one_letter_code
_entity_poly.pdbx_strand_id
1 'polypeptide(L)'
;MALLRENDLSDNSLCFACGQKNPHGLRMRVSYEDDKAICRLTLPEHFQGWEQIAHGGVVSTILDEIMAYAVIHFLGQGVTLRMETTFRQAVPLGQELVAYGWVAEQRGRRAEAAAEIRQADSNAVLAQAKGRWLLKLGPDGKPVDGGLWADQGR
;
A
#
# COMPACT_ATOMS: atom_id res chain seq x y z
N MET A 1 -0.72 -23.84 -3.00
CA MET A 1 -0.25 -22.57 -2.42
C MET A 1 1.27 -22.58 -2.48
N ALA A 2 1.87 -21.89 -3.45
CA ALA A 2 3.32 -21.80 -3.55
C ALA A 2 3.85 -21.12 -2.27
N LEU A 3 4.73 -21.84 -1.55
CA LEU A 3 5.45 -21.30 -0.41
C LEU A 3 6.41 -20.23 -0.94
N LEU A 4 6.20 -18.98 -0.55
CA LEU A 4 7.15 -17.88 -0.76
C LEU A 4 8.51 -18.34 -0.21
N ARG A 5 9.50 -18.50 -1.09
CA ARG A 5 10.86 -18.89 -0.71
C ARG A 5 11.60 -17.69 -0.12
N GLU A 6 12.73 -17.96 0.52
CA GLU A 6 13.50 -16.93 1.25
C GLU A 6 13.89 -15.71 0.40
N ASN A 7 14.07 -15.87 -0.93
CA ASN A 7 14.51 -14.83 -1.87
C ASN A 7 13.41 -14.17 -2.71
N ASP A 8 12.12 -14.52 -2.54
CA ASP A 8 11.05 -14.08 -3.46
C ASP A 8 10.60 -12.62 -3.24
N LEU A 9 11.10 -11.95 -2.18
CA LEU A 9 10.78 -10.56 -1.83
C LEU A 9 12.06 -9.69 -1.81
N SER A 10 12.92 -9.82 -2.81
CA SER A 10 14.05 -8.90 -2.98
C SER A 10 13.58 -7.60 -3.65
N ASP A 11 14.03 -6.45 -3.13
CA ASP A 11 13.72 -5.15 -3.72
C ASP A 11 14.88 -4.65 -4.60
N ASN A 12 14.58 -4.44 -5.88
CA ASN A 12 15.49 -3.81 -6.85
C ASN A 12 15.10 -2.36 -7.18
N SER A 13 14.19 -1.79 -6.40
CA SER A 13 13.58 -0.45 -6.55
C SER A 13 12.80 -0.26 -7.85
N LEU A 14 12.32 -1.34 -8.47
CA LEU A 14 11.47 -1.30 -9.68
C LEU A 14 10.00 -1.64 -9.40
N CYS A 15 9.59 -1.78 -8.14
CA CYS A 15 8.17 -1.95 -7.79
C CYS A 15 7.30 -0.88 -8.48
N PHE A 16 6.17 -1.30 -9.05
CA PHE A 16 5.26 -0.40 -9.76
C PHE A 16 4.66 0.67 -8.84
N ALA A 17 4.48 0.38 -7.55
CA ALA A 17 3.93 1.33 -6.60
C ALA A 17 5.01 2.17 -5.91
N CYS A 18 5.91 1.56 -5.11
CA CYS A 18 6.92 2.31 -4.35
C CYS A 18 8.30 2.46 -5.02
N GLY A 19 8.59 1.69 -6.08
CA GLY A 19 9.93 1.58 -6.65
C GLY A 19 10.43 2.90 -7.25
N GLN A 20 11.39 3.55 -6.56
CA GLN A 20 11.88 4.88 -6.94
C GLN A 20 12.61 4.92 -8.30
N LYS A 21 13.10 3.77 -8.79
CA LYS A 21 13.78 3.65 -10.09
C LYS A 21 12.83 3.29 -11.23
N ASN A 22 11.55 3.02 -10.96
CA ASN A 22 10.61 2.65 -12.00
C ASN A 22 10.16 3.89 -12.80
N PRO A 23 10.52 4.01 -14.10
CA PRO A 23 10.12 5.15 -14.93
C PRO A 23 8.60 5.24 -15.15
N HIS A 24 7.88 4.15 -14.95
CA HIS A 24 6.44 4.02 -15.15
C HIS A 24 5.65 3.75 -13.86
N GLY A 25 6.32 3.75 -12.70
CA GLY A 25 5.70 3.50 -11.41
C GLY A 25 5.17 4.76 -10.72
N LEU A 26 4.37 4.56 -9.68
CA LEU A 26 3.80 5.62 -8.84
C LEU A 26 4.87 6.31 -7.97
N ARG A 27 5.99 5.62 -7.70
CA ARG A 27 7.10 6.08 -6.85
C ARG A 27 6.63 6.58 -5.48
N MET A 28 5.65 5.90 -4.90
CA MET A 28 5.09 6.22 -3.59
C MET A 28 6.20 6.32 -2.55
N ARG A 29 6.17 7.39 -1.75
CA ARG A 29 7.01 7.56 -0.56
C ARG A 29 6.13 7.53 0.65
N VAL A 30 6.42 6.59 1.54
CA VAL A 30 5.58 6.31 2.69
C VAL A 30 6.28 6.79 3.95
N SER A 31 5.62 7.65 4.71
CA SER A 31 6.00 8.04 6.07
C SER A 31 5.09 7.35 7.08
N TYR A 32 5.44 7.43 8.36
CA TYR A 32 4.65 6.84 9.44
C TYR A 32 4.35 7.89 10.50
N GLU A 33 3.11 7.90 10.97
CA GLU A 33 2.65 8.73 12.07
C GLU A 33 1.68 7.90 12.91
N ASP A 34 1.91 7.87 14.22
CA ASP A 34 1.20 7.01 15.18
C ASP A 34 1.15 5.54 14.73
N ASP A 35 -0.05 5.05 14.41
CA ASP A 35 -0.39 3.70 13.98
C ASP A 35 -0.65 3.58 12.48
N LYS A 36 -0.25 4.59 11.68
CA LYS A 36 -0.57 4.68 10.24
C LYS A 36 0.66 4.83 9.37
N ALA A 37 0.59 4.16 8.23
CA ALA A 37 1.38 4.48 7.05
C ALA A 37 0.68 5.58 6.25
N ILE A 38 1.43 6.57 5.78
CA ILE A 38 0.92 7.77 5.10
C ILE A 38 1.72 8.00 3.82
N CYS A 39 1.03 8.27 2.71
CA CYS A 39 1.66 8.67 1.45
C CYS A 39 0.94 9.87 0.85
N ARG A 40 1.69 10.93 0.53
CA ARG A 40 1.22 12.07 -0.25
C ARG A 40 1.65 11.91 -1.70
N LEU A 41 0.70 12.05 -2.63
CA LEU A 41 0.97 11.86 -4.05
C LEU A 41 0.00 12.65 -4.93
N THR A 42 0.50 13.03 -6.11
CA THR A 42 -0.29 13.62 -7.19
C THR A 42 -0.16 12.72 -8.41
N LEU A 43 -1.29 12.28 -8.97
CA LEU A 43 -1.29 11.37 -10.12
C LEU A 43 -1.21 12.14 -11.44
N PRO A 44 -0.15 11.95 -12.26
CA PRO A 44 -0.07 12.55 -13.59
C PRO A 44 -1.04 11.91 -14.59
N GLU A 45 -1.26 12.61 -15.71
CA GLU A 45 -2.22 12.24 -16.77
C GLU A 45 -2.05 10.82 -17.32
N HIS A 46 -0.84 10.24 -17.34
CA HIS A 46 -0.64 8.90 -17.87
C HIS A 46 -1.23 7.76 -17.01
N PHE A 47 -1.74 8.06 -15.81
CA PHE A 47 -2.52 7.12 -14.99
C PHE A 47 -4.04 7.21 -15.25
N GLN A 48 -4.45 7.90 -16.30
CA GLN A 48 -5.85 8.11 -16.66
C GLN A 48 -6.58 6.80 -16.97
N GLY A 49 -7.80 6.68 -16.43
CA GLY A 49 -8.80 5.71 -16.88
C GLY A 49 -9.85 6.39 -17.76
N TRP A 50 -10.53 7.39 -17.20
CA TRP A 50 -11.46 8.27 -17.91
C TRP A 50 -10.91 9.70 -17.89
N GLU A 51 -11.36 10.58 -18.78
CA GLU A 51 -10.88 11.97 -18.86
C GLU A 51 -10.77 12.62 -17.47
N GLN A 52 -9.54 13.02 -17.10
CA GLN A 52 -9.18 13.64 -15.81
C GLN A 52 -9.40 12.77 -14.55
N ILE A 53 -9.66 11.48 -14.70
CA ILE A 53 -9.93 10.53 -13.62
C ILE A 53 -8.90 9.40 -13.64
N ALA A 54 -8.29 9.11 -12.49
CA ALA A 54 -7.36 8.01 -12.33
C ALA A 54 -8.02 6.64 -12.59
N HIS A 55 -7.31 5.74 -13.26
CA HIS A 55 -7.80 4.39 -13.51
C HIS A 55 -8.03 3.64 -12.18
N GLY A 56 -9.15 2.92 -12.05
CA GLY A 56 -9.50 2.22 -10.80
C GLY A 56 -8.45 1.19 -10.35
N GLY A 57 -7.70 0.62 -11.30
CA GLY A 57 -6.55 -0.24 -11.02
C GLY A 57 -5.41 0.51 -10.32
N VAL A 58 -5.11 1.76 -10.72
CA VAL A 58 -4.08 2.59 -10.09
C VAL A 58 -4.47 2.96 -8.67
N VAL A 59 -5.74 3.35 -8.48
CA VAL A 59 -6.31 3.63 -7.14
C VAL A 59 -6.23 2.38 -6.26
N SER A 60 -6.54 1.21 -6.80
CA SER A 60 -6.43 -0.07 -6.08
C SER A 60 -4.98 -0.41 -5.72
N THR A 61 -4.03 -0.14 -6.61
CA THR A 61 -2.60 -0.31 -6.33
C THR A 61 -2.13 0.57 -5.18
N ILE A 62 -2.55 1.83 -5.12
CA ILE A 62 -2.20 2.74 -4.02
C ILE A 62 -2.75 2.21 -2.68
N LEU A 63 -3.99 1.73 -2.67
CA LEU A 63 -4.62 1.16 -1.48
C LEU A 63 -3.95 -0.13 -1.02
N ASP A 64 -3.61 -1.04 -1.94
CA ASP A 64 -2.87 -2.26 -1.62
C ASP A 64 -1.49 -1.93 -1.05
N GLU A 65 -0.75 -1.02 -1.69
CA GLU A 65 0.60 -0.66 -1.29
C GLU A 65 0.63 0.00 0.09
N ILE A 66 -0.28 0.95 0.38
CA ILE A 66 -0.27 1.63 1.68
C ILE A 66 -0.67 0.69 2.82
N MET A 67 -1.54 -0.29 2.57
CA MET A 67 -1.81 -1.38 3.51
C MET A 67 -0.59 -2.29 3.68
N ALA A 68 0.12 -2.60 2.59
CA ALA A 68 1.33 -3.41 2.62
C ALA A 68 2.38 -2.77 3.55
N TYR A 69 2.63 -1.47 3.38
CA TYR A 69 3.57 -0.72 4.21
C TYR A 69 3.15 -0.70 5.67
N ALA A 70 1.84 -0.53 5.97
CA ALA A 70 1.36 -0.63 7.35
C ALA A 70 1.62 -2.03 7.94
N VAL A 71 1.27 -3.09 7.22
CA VAL A 71 1.50 -4.47 7.70
C VAL A 71 2.98 -4.77 7.87
N ILE A 72 3.80 -4.43 6.88
CA ILE A 72 5.25 -4.69 6.88
C ILE A 72 5.95 -3.95 8.02
N HIS A 73 5.60 -2.69 8.25
CA HIS A 73 6.21 -1.86 9.29
C HIS A 73 5.79 -2.31 10.70
N PHE A 74 4.49 -2.54 10.93
CA PHE A 74 3.99 -2.80 12.27
C PHE A 74 3.98 -4.28 12.67
N LEU A 75 3.89 -5.21 11.71
CA LEU A 75 3.78 -6.65 11.99
C LEU A 75 4.90 -7.50 11.37
N GLY A 76 5.50 -7.05 10.26
CA GLY A 76 6.53 -7.79 9.52
C GLY A 76 6.08 -8.25 8.12
N GLN A 77 6.98 -8.92 7.40
CA GLN A 77 6.79 -9.33 6.01
C GLN A 77 5.52 -10.15 5.81
N GLY A 78 4.78 -9.86 4.75
CA GLY A 78 3.59 -10.60 4.39
C GLY A 78 3.15 -10.32 2.96
N VAL A 79 2.12 -11.06 2.52
CA VAL A 79 1.52 -10.88 1.20
C VAL A 79 0.02 -10.70 1.30
N THR A 80 -0.56 -9.96 0.35
CA THR A 80 -2.00 -9.78 0.22
C THR A 80 -2.67 -11.11 -0.14
N LEU A 81 -3.67 -11.52 0.64
CA LEU A 81 -4.54 -12.68 0.37
C LEU A 81 -5.85 -12.27 -0.32
N ARG A 82 -6.40 -11.12 0.08
CA ARG A 82 -7.64 -10.56 -0.44
C ARG A 82 -7.60 -9.06 -0.23
N MET A 83 -8.14 -8.31 -1.18
CA MET A 83 -8.47 -6.91 -1.03
C MET A 83 -9.91 -6.69 -1.52
N GLU A 84 -10.64 -5.84 -0.82
CA GLU A 84 -11.97 -5.36 -1.23
C GLU A 84 -11.96 -3.83 -1.21
N THR A 85 -12.28 -3.23 -2.36
CA THR A 85 -12.18 -1.79 -2.58
C THR A 85 -13.56 -1.17 -2.81
N THR A 86 -13.82 -0.04 -2.17
CA THR A 86 -14.99 0.81 -2.41
C THR A 86 -14.54 2.13 -3.02
N PHE A 87 -15.00 2.44 -4.23
CA PHE A 87 -14.83 3.75 -4.86
C PHE A 87 -16.02 4.64 -4.50
N ARG A 88 -15.81 5.65 -3.65
CA ARG A 88 -16.87 6.56 -3.20
C ARG A 88 -17.06 7.72 -4.16
N GLN A 89 -15.97 8.22 -4.71
CA GLN A 89 -15.93 9.33 -5.66
C GLN A 89 -14.83 9.09 -6.70
N ALA A 90 -14.89 9.80 -7.82
CA ALA A 90 -13.80 9.80 -8.79
C ALA A 90 -12.51 10.34 -8.15
N VAL A 91 -11.38 9.71 -8.45
CA VAL A 91 -10.06 10.20 -8.00
C VAL A 91 -9.49 11.10 -9.10
N PRO A 92 -9.38 12.42 -8.86
CA PRO A 92 -8.93 13.35 -9.88
C PRO A 92 -7.42 13.21 -10.16
N LEU A 93 -7.04 13.37 -11.42
CA LEU A 93 -5.63 13.54 -11.81
C LEU A 93 -5.18 14.98 -11.50
N GLY A 94 -3.87 15.17 -11.30
CA GLY A 94 -3.26 16.49 -11.11
C GLY A 94 -3.53 17.16 -9.75
N GLN A 95 -4.34 16.56 -8.88
CA GLN A 95 -4.62 17.06 -7.53
C GLN A 95 -3.87 16.27 -6.46
N GLU A 96 -3.54 16.93 -5.34
CA GLU A 96 -2.87 16.28 -4.22
C GLU A 96 -3.83 15.34 -3.47
N LEU A 97 -3.37 14.11 -3.28
CA LEU A 97 -4.06 13.05 -2.56
C LEU A 97 -3.24 12.65 -1.33
N VAL A 98 -3.92 12.15 -0.31
CA VAL A 98 -3.29 11.51 0.84
C VAL A 98 -3.84 10.11 1.01
N ALA A 99 -2.98 9.11 0.94
CA ALA A 99 -3.29 7.72 1.23
C ALA A 99 -2.90 7.40 2.68
N TYR A 100 -3.79 6.74 3.39
CA TYR A 100 -3.58 6.25 4.75
C TYR A 100 -3.76 4.74 4.75
N GLY A 101 -2.90 4.01 5.46
CA GLY A 101 -3.01 2.58 5.68
C GLY A 101 -2.74 2.24 7.15
N TRP A 102 -3.48 1.29 7.71
CA TRP A 102 -3.30 0.86 9.10
C TRP A 102 -3.67 -0.60 9.27
N VAL A 103 -3.08 -1.21 10.31
CA VAL A 103 -3.42 -2.57 10.74
C VAL A 103 -4.69 -2.50 11.59
N ALA A 104 -5.72 -3.25 11.21
CA ALA A 104 -6.97 -3.31 11.96
C ALA A 104 -6.95 -4.44 13.00
N GLU A 105 -6.40 -5.60 12.65
CA GLU A 105 -6.31 -6.75 13.56
C GLU A 105 -5.18 -7.70 13.14
N GLN A 106 -4.58 -8.40 14.11
CA GLN A 106 -3.70 -9.54 13.86
C GLN A 106 -4.17 -10.77 14.65
N ARG A 107 -4.26 -11.92 13.96
CA ARG A 107 -4.54 -13.23 14.57
C ARG A 107 -3.55 -14.27 14.05
N GLY A 108 -2.55 -14.59 14.88
CA GLY A 108 -1.45 -15.47 14.50
C GLY A 108 -0.71 -14.93 13.28
N ARG A 109 -0.67 -15.72 12.20
CA ARG A 109 -0.02 -15.31 10.93
C ARG A 109 -0.94 -14.61 9.93
N ARG A 110 -2.16 -14.26 10.32
CA ARG A 110 -3.09 -13.50 9.47
C ARG A 110 -3.27 -12.11 10.06
N ALA A 111 -3.35 -11.11 9.19
CA ALA A 111 -3.66 -9.74 9.57
C ALA A 111 -4.78 -9.19 8.71
N GLU A 112 -5.56 -8.29 9.28
CA GLU A 112 -6.49 -7.41 8.58
C GLU A 112 -5.90 -6.00 8.57
N ALA A 113 -5.96 -5.36 7.41
CA ALA A 113 -5.55 -3.97 7.25
C ALA A 113 -6.65 -3.19 6.53
N ALA A 114 -6.64 -1.88 6.68
CA ALA A 114 -7.53 -0.99 5.97
C ALA A 114 -6.76 0.22 5.44
N ALA A 115 -7.31 0.82 4.39
CA ALA A 115 -6.74 2.01 3.80
C ALA A 115 -7.81 2.95 3.23
N GLU A 116 -7.44 4.22 3.10
CA GLU A 116 -8.23 5.27 2.49
C GLU A 116 -7.36 6.15 1.60
N ILE A 117 -7.93 6.61 0.50
CA ILE A 117 -7.41 7.74 -0.30
C ILE A 117 -8.35 8.91 -0.08
N ARG A 118 -7.77 10.02 0.35
CA ARG A 118 -8.46 11.26 0.65
C ARG A 118 -7.95 12.39 -0.23
N GLN A 119 -8.84 13.32 -0.58
CA GLN A 119 -8.44 14.58 -1.19
C GLN A 119 -7.75 15.44 -0.14
N ALA A 120 -6.59 16.03 -0.46
CA ALA A 120 -5.76 16.71 0.54
C ALA A 120 -6.41 17.99 1.11
N ASP A 121 -7.22 18.69 0.31
CA ASP A 121 -7.84 19.97 0.66
C ASP A 121 -9.12 19.82 1.49
N SER A 122 -10.02 18.94 1.06
CA SER A 122 -11.35 18.75 1.63
C SER A 122 -11.40 17.63 2.67
N ASN A 123 -10.34 16.80 2.72
CA ASN A 123 -10.29 15.56 3.50
C ASN A 123 -11.39 14.53 3.13
N ALA A 124 -12.06 14.71 1.99
CA ALA A 124 -13.09 13.81 1.50
C ALA A 124 -12.49 12.43 1.15
N VAL A 125 -13.13 11.35 1.61
CA VAL A 125 -12.74 9.98 1.27
C VAL A 125 -13.20 9.68 -0.16
N LEU A 126 -12.25 9.49 -1.06
CA LEU A 126 -12.51 9.20 -2.48
C LEU A 126 -12.59 7.70 -2.72
N ALA A 127 -11.71 6.93 -2.08
CA ALA A 127 -11.71 5.47 -2.14
C ALA A 127 -11.22 4.88 -0.81
N GLN A 128 -11.60 3.65 -0.52
CA GLN A 128 -11.18 2.93 0.68
C GLN A 128 -11.06 1.43 0.37
N ALA A 129 -10.23 0.72 1.13
CA ALA A 129 -10.10 -0.73 1.04
C ALA A 129 -9.99 -1.41 2.39
N LYS A 130 -10.35 -2.69 2.41
CA LYS A 130 -9.99 -3.63 3.48
C LYS A 130 -9.22 -4.80 2.86
N GLY A 131 -8.14 -5.20 3.50
CA GLY A 131 -7.24 -6.24 3.04
C GLY A 131 -7.01 -7.33 4.08
N ARG A 132 -6.87 -8.58 3.64
CA ARG A 132 -6.36 -9.68 4.47
C ARG A 132 -4.97 -10.04 4.00
N TRP A 133 -4.09 -10.30 4.95
CA TRP A 133 -2.67 -10.53 4.75
C TRP A 133 -2.23 -11.85 5.36
N LEU A 134 -1.23 -12.49 4.75
CA LEU A 134 -0.54 -13.65 5.30
C LEU A 134 0.89 -13.27 5.64
N LEU A 135 1.21 -13.26 6.93
CA LEU A 135 2.57 -13.00 7.42
C LEU A 135 3.48 -14.19 7.10
N LYS A 136 4.71 -13.86 6.73
CA LYS A 136 5.84 -14.79 6.64
C LYS A 136 6.34 -15.03 8.07
N LEU A 137 6.42 -16.28 8.47
CA LEU A 137 6.95 -16.64 9.79
C LEU A 137 8.38 -17.17 9.65
N GLY A 138 9.24 -16.80 10.59
CA GLY A 138 10.58 -17.37 10.75
C GLY A 138 10.55 -18.76 11.40
N PRO A 139 11.72 -19.41 11.55
CA PRO A 139 11.85 -20.72 12.21
C PRO A 139 11.36 -20.73 13.66
N ASP A 140 11.35 -19.57 14.32
CA ASP A 140 10.86 -19.37 15.69
C ASP A 140 9.33 -19.17 15.77
N GLY A 141 8.64 -19.24 14.63
CA GLY A 141 7.19 -19.05 14.53
C GLY A 141 6.72 -17.60 14.63
N LYS A 142 7.64 -16.62 14.68
CA LYS A 142 7.30 -15.19 14.72
C LYS A 142 7.33 -14.57 13.33
N PRO A 143 6.61 -13.45 13.08
CA PRO A 143 6.73 -12.73 11.83
C PRO A 143 8.17 -12.33 11.52
N VAL A 144 8.59 -12.51 10.27
CA VAL A 144 9.89 -12.03 9.79
C VAL A 144 9.86 -10.52 9.72
N ASP A 145 10.89 -9.86 10.26
CA ASP A 145 11.02 -8.41 10.24
C ASP A 145 10.87 -7.83 8.82
N GLY A 146 10.12 -6.74 8.71
CA GLY A 146 9.90 -6.00 7.46
C GLY A 146 11.19 -5.44 6.86
N GLY A 147 12.21 -5.18 7.69
CA GLY A 147 13.54 -4.75 7.24
C GLY A 147 13.51 -3.51 6.33
N LEU A 148 14.40 -3.49 5.33
CA LEU A 148 14.60 -2.36 4.40
C LEU A 148 13.35 -1.93 3.60
N TRP A 149 12.32 -2.77 3.52
CA TRP A 149 11.06 -2.43 2.87
C TRP A 149 10.26 -1.39 3.67
N ALA A 150 10.38 -1.42 5.00
CA ALA A 150 9.71 -0.47 5.88
C ALA A 150 10.38 0.92 5.91
N ASP A 151 11.66 1.01 5.55
CA ASP A 151 12.50 2.22 5.69
C ASP A 151 12.62 3.08 4.42
N GLN A 152 11.96 2.73 3.31
CA GLN A 152 12.06 3.46 2.02
C GLN A 152 11.44 4.88 2.03
N GLY A 153 10.97 5.32 3.19
CA GLY A 153 10.41 6.65 3.45
C GLY A 153 11.42 7.72 3.86
N ARG A 154 12.73 7.42 3.92
CA ARG A 154 13.78 8.40 4.25
C ARG A 154 14.53 8.88 3.02
#